data_AF-A0A529KEM5-F1
#
_entry.id   AF-A0A529KEM5-F1
#
_cell.length_a   1.000
_cell.length_b   1.000
_cell.length_c   1.000
_cell.angle_alpha   90.00
_cell.angle_beta   90.00
_cell.angle_gamma   90.00
#
_symmetry.space_group_name_H-M   'P 1'
#
loop_
_entity.id
_entity.type
_entity.pdbx_description
1 polymer ?
#
loop_
_entity_poly.entity_id
_entity_poly.type
_entity_poly.pdbx_seq_one_letter_code
_entity_poly.pdbx_strand_id
1 'polypeptide(L)'
;MSEIASDFSGTFAQKLAAAHRGGERVMADTSTLEALSRDQALSIQHEVVSALSPVAGWKVAALPDGDLISAPIVRSRLFQSPVSISPAVYGLGGIECEIAFRFGREPVPARDGFASEHIIEAIDGACAAIEVADSRWASKFTIPRNAMIADLLSNGALVLGSLNKNWQDVAFETVPARLGINGNTICQTIGGHP
;
A
#
# COMPACT_ATOMS: atom_id res chain seq x y z
N MET A 1 -31.74 -7.43 1.13
CA MET A 1 -30.39 -7.56 1.74
C MET A 1 -29.29 -6.87 0.91
N SER A 2 -29.47 -6.60 -0.39
CA SER A 2 -28.45 -5.94 -1.23
C SER A 2 -28.31 -4.42 -1.01
N GLU A 3 -29.41 -3.68 -0.83
CA GLU A 3 -29.36 -2.21 -0.69
C GLU A 3 -28.75 -1.74 0.64
N ILE A 4 -29.03 -2.44 1.75
CA ILE A 4 -28.50 -2.08 3.07
C ILE A 4 -26.98 -2.34 3.13
N ALA A 5 -26.51 -3.42 2.48
CA ALA A 5 -25.09 -3.73 2.40
C ALA A 5 -24.34 -2.74 1.49
N SER A 6 -24.95 -2.27 0.39
CA SER A 6 -24.34 -1.26 -0.48
C SER A 6 -24.29 0.12 0.18
N ASP A 7 -25.31 0.51 0.95
CA ASP A 7 -25.36 1.81 1.65
C ASP A 7 -24.34 1.87 2.81
N PHE A 8 -24.12 0.72 3.46
CA PHE A 8 -23.09 0.55 4.49
C PHE A 8 -21.66 0.70 3.94
N SER A 9 -21.34 0.02 2.83
CA SER A 9 -20.04 0.14 2.16
C SER A 9 -19.78 1.55 1.64
N GLY A 10 -20.78 2.20 1.03
CA GLY A 10 -20.65 3.57 0.52
C GLY A 10 -20.38 4.59 1.63
N THR A 11 -20.99 4.41 2.80
CA THR A 11 -20.73 5.28 3.96
C THR A 11 -19.28 5.18 4.44
N PHE A 12 -18.71 3.98 4.52
CA PHE A 12 -17.30 3.83 4.90
C PHE A 12 -16.35 4.37 3.84
N ALA A 13 -16.62 4.12 2.56
CA ALA A 13 -15.79 4.63 1.49
C ALA A 13 -15.70 6.17 1.51
N GLN A 14 -16.83 6.86 1.67
CA GLN A 14 -16.86 8.32 1.77
C GLN A 14 -16.07 8.83 2.98
N LYS A 15 -16.25 8.21 4.15
CA LYS A 15 -15.54 8.60 5.38
C LYS A 15 -14.03 8.36 5.27
N LEU A 16 -13.61 7.22 4.75
CA LEU A 16 -12.19 6.91 4.52
C LEU A 16 -11.58 7.88 3.51
N ALA A 17 -12.26 8.17 2.40
CA ALA A 17 -11.80 9.15 1.42
C ALA A 17 -11.68 10.56 2.04
N ALA A 18 -12.59 10.96 2.93
CA ALA A 18 -12.47 12.22 3.66
C ALA A 18 -11.27 12.22 4.62
N ALA A 19 -11.07 11.13 5.38
CA ALA A 19 -9.93 10.96 6.27
C ALA A 19 -8.58 11.04 5.52
N HIS A 20 -8.50 10.43 4.33
CA HIS A 20 -7.36 10.55 3.42
C HIS A 20 -7.05 11.97 2.96
N ARG A 21 -8.05 12.88 2.94
CA ARG A 21 -7.87 14.30 2.62
C ARG A 21 -7.56 15.17 3.84
N GLY A 22 -7.30 14.57 4.99
CA GLY A 22 -7.03 15.27 6.26
C GLY A 22 -8.26 15.45 7.15
N GLY A 23 -9.37 14.76 6.84
CA GLY A 23 -10.51 14.65 7.75
C GLY A 23 -10.21 13.76 8.96
N GLU A 24 -11.20 13.63 9.84
CA GLU A 24 -11.08 12.77 11.02
C GLU A 24 -10.97 11.28 10.67
N ARG A 25 -10.26 10.53 11.50
CA ARG A 25 -10.21 9.06 11.40
C ARG A 25 -11.59 8.46 11.63
N VAL A 26 -11.86 7.37 10.92
CA VAL A 26 -13.16 6.72 10.89
C VAL A 26 -13.35 5.84 12.11
N MET A 27 -14.30 6.19 12.97
CA MET A 27 -14.70 5.35 14.10
C MET A 27 -15.54 4.16 13.61
N ALA A 28 -15.13 2.95 13.99
CA ALA A 28 -15.90 1.71 13.85
C ALA A 28 -15.54 0.78 15.02
N ASP A 29 -16.52 0.04 15.53
CA ASP A 29 -16.24 -0.97 16.56
C ASP A 29 -15.49 -2.18 15.97
N THR A 30 -14.82 -2.93 16.85
CA THR A 30 -14.01 -4.10 16.46
C THR A 30 -14.82 -5.15 15.71
N SER A 31 -16.02 -5.48 16.20
CA SER A 31 -16.89 -6.48 15.55
C SER A 31 -17.27 -6.08 14.13
N THR A 32 -17.50 -4.79 13.88
CA THR A 32 -17.78 -4.27 12.55
C THR A 32 -16.59 -4.45 11.62
N LEU A 33 -15.38 -4.10 12.07
CA LEU A 33 -14.18 -4.23 11.23
C LEU A 33 -13.80 -5.69 10.97
N GLU A 34 -13.98 -6.57 11.96
CA GLU A 34 -13.73 -8.01 11.83
C GLU A 34 -14.75 -8.69 10.91
N ALA A 35 -15.99 -8.20 10.85
CA ALA A 35 -17.05 -8.75 10.02
C ALA A 35 -16.94 -8.36 8.53
N LEU A 36 -16.04 -7.44 8.15
CA LEU A 36 -15.86 -7.05 6.76
C LEU A 36 -15.38 -8.25 5.92
N SER A 37 -16.18 -8.62 4.92
CA SER A 37 -15.76 -9.60 3.92
C SER A 37 -14.70 -9.03 2.97
N ARG A 38 -13.99 -9.91 2.25
CA ARG A 38 -13.03 -9.50 1.22
C ARG A 38 -13.71 -8.67 0.12
N ASP A 39 -14.89 -9.08 -0.33
CA ASP A 39 -15.65 -8.38 -1.38
C ASP A 39 -16.08 -6.98 -0.93
N GLN A 40 -16.54 -6.84 0.33
CA GLN A 40 -16.87 -5.54 0.90
C GLN A 40 -15.63 -4.64 0.99
N ALA A 41 -14.50 -5.18 1.44
CA ALA A 41 -13.26 -4.43 1.52
C ALA A 41 -12.77 -3.95 0.16
N LEU A 42 -12.82 -4.80 -0.87
CA LEU A 42 -12.44 -4.43 -2.23
C LEU A 42 -13.41 -3.40 -2.85
N SER A 43 -14.71 -3.53 -2.59
CA SER A 43 -15.71 -2.52 -3.01
C SER A 43 -15.43 -1.16 -2.38
N ILE A 44 -15.18 -1.13 -1.06
CA ILE A 44 -14.82 0.11 -0.34
C ILE A 44 -13.50 0.68 -0.90
N GLN A 45 -12.48 -0.15 -1.09
CA GLN A 45 -11.20 0.26 -1.66
C GLN A 45 -11.38 0.92 -3.03
N HIS A 46 -12.19 0.32 -3.90
CA HIS A 46 -12.48 0.86 -5.22
C HIS A 46 -13.14 2.25 -5.16
N GLU A 47 -14.14 2.42 -4.30
CA GLU A 47 -14.82 3.71 -4.12
C GLU A 47 -13.91 4.78 -3.51
N VAL A 48 -13.09 4.41 -2.51
CA VAL A 48 -12.08 5.31 -1.93
C VAL A 48 -11.11 5.79 -3.02
N VAL A 49 -10.61 4.88 -3.86
CA VAL A 49 -9.66 5.20 -4.93
C VAL A 49 -10.31 6.05 -6.01
N SER A 50 -11.56 5.77 -6.38
CA SER A 50 -12.33 6.61 -7.32
C SER A 50 -12.40 8.06 -6.83
N ALA A 51 -12.57 8.26 -5.53
CA ALA A 51 -12.63 9.58 -4.91
C ALA A 51 -11.26 10.28 -4.78
N LEU A 52 -10.15 9.52 -4.73
CA LEU A 52 -8.80 10.03 -4.48
C LEU A 52 -7.88 10.04 -5.72
N SER A 53 -8.36 9.53 -6.85
CA SER A 53 -7.62 9.37 -8.11
C SER A 53 -6.80 10.61 -8.53
N PRO A 54 -5.70 10.44 -9.31
CA PRO A 54 -5.27 9.23 -10.00
C PRO A 54 -4.44 8.26 -9.14
N VAL A 55 -4.41 6.98 -9.55
CA VAL A 55 -3.51 5.94 -9.02
C VAL A 55 -2.13 6.09 -9.66
N ALA A 56 -1.07 5.91 -8.88
CA ALA A 56 0.32 5.98 -9.35
C ALA A 56 1.08 4.66 -9.22
N GLY A 57 0.55 3.69 -8.48
CA GLY A 57 1.17 2.39 -8.29
C GLY A 57 0.31 1.50 -7.39
N TRP A 58 0.87 0.37 -6.98
CA TRP A 58 0.21 -0.58 -6.10
C TRP A 58 1.21 -1.10 -5.06
N LYS A 59 0.76 -1.22 -3.81
CA LYS A 59 1.42 -2.06 -2.80
C LYS A 59 0.88 -3.47 -2.95
N VAL A 60 1.75 -4.46 -2.84
CA VAL A 60 1.40 -5.88 -2.84
C VAL A 60 2.09 -6.57 -1.67
N ALA A 61 1.46 -7.59 -1.11
CA ALA A 61 2.09 -8.46 -0.14
C ALA A 61 1.56 -9.89 -0.29
N ALA A 62 2.47 -10.85 -0.17
CA ALA A 62 2.13 -12.24 0.08
C ALA A 62 2.20 -12.49 1.59
N LEU A 63 1.11 -12.99 2.17
CA LEU A 63 1.01 -13.23 3.61
C LEU A 63 1.48 -14.65 3.96
N PRO A 64 1.88 -14.92 5.23
CA PRO A 64 2.34 -16.25 5.65
C PRO A 64 1.32 -17.37 5.47
N ASP A 65 0.03 -17.05 5.38
CA ASP A 65 -1.06 -17.99 5.13
C ASP A 65 -1.31 -18.26 3.63
N GLY A 66 -0.50 -17.67 2.74
CA GLY A 66 -0.60 -17.79 1.29
C GLY A 66 -1.58 -16.82 0.64
N ASP A 67 -2.25 -15.95 1.40
CA ASP A 67 -3.15 -14.93 0.85
C ASP A 67 -2.34 -13.80 0.19
N LEU A 68 -2.83 -13.33 -0.96
CA LEU A 68 -2.25 -12.21 -1.69
C LEU A 68 -3.13 -10.99 -1.52
N ILE A 69 -2.55 -9.92 -1.00
CA ILE A 69 -3.25 -8.64 -0.79
C ILE A 69 -2.58 -7.54 -1.61
N SER A 70 -3.41 -6.61 -2.08
CA SER A 70 -2.93 -5.43 -2.79
C SER A 70 -3.81 -4.21 -2.52
N ALA A 71 -3.23 -3.03 -2.68
CA ALA A 71 -3.94 -1.77 -2.63
C ALA A 71 -3.31 -0.72 -3.55
N PRO A 72 -4.13 0.16 -4.14
CA PRO A 72 -3.63 1.29 -4.91
C PRO A 72 -2.89 2.30 -4.06
N ILE A 73 -1.79 2.81 -4.60
CA ILE A 73 -1.08 3.98 -4.09
C ILE A 73 -1.52 5.16 -4.95
N VAL A 74 -2.22 6.12 -4.33
CA VAL A 74 -2.73 7.31 -5.03
C VAL A 74 -1.61 8.32 -5.26
N ARG A 75 -1.67 9.06 -6.39
CA ARG A 75 -0.59 9.94 -6.85
C ARG A 75 -0.22 11.02 -5.85
N SER A 76 -1.18 11.54 -5.09
CA SER A 76 -0.96 12.56 -4.05
C SER A 76 -0.16 12.05 -2.84
N ARG A 77 0.01 10.73 -2.72
CA ARG A 77 0.78 10.07 -1.66
C ARG A 77 2.12 9.50 -2.15
N LEU A 78 2.47 9.73 -3.42
CA LEU A 78 3.75 9.32 -4.01
C LEU A 78 4.73 10.50 -4.04
N PHE A 79 5.91 10.32 -3.47
CA PHE A 79 6.96 11.33 -3.38
C PHE A 79 8.30 10.80 -3.90
N GLN A 80 9.19 11.72 -4.26
CA GLN A 80 10.57 11.41 -4.64
C GLN A 80 11.52 11.85 -3.53
N SER A 81 12.49 11.00 -3.17
CA SER A 81 13.54 11.33 -2.21
C SER A 81 14.56 12.33 -2.80
N PRO A 82 15.07 13.29 -2.01
CA PRO A 82 14.68 13.59 -0.63
C PRO A 82 13.38 14.40 -0.58
N VAL A 83 12.58 14.20 0.47
CA VAL A 83 11.34 14.96 0.68
C VAL A 83 11.10 15.22 2.16
N SER A 84 10.51 16.37 2.48
CA SER A 84 9.89 16.64 3.78
C SER A 84 8.38 16.47 3.65
N ILE A 85 7.83 15.53 4.41
CA ILE A 85 6.41 15.19 4.38
C ILE A 85 5.70 15.91 5.53
N SER A 86 4.49 16.40 5.29
CA SER A 86 3.66 17.02 6.35
C SER A 86 3.29 16.00 7.42
N PRO A 87 3.28 16.37 8.71
CA PRO A 87 2.73 15.52 9.79
C PRO A 87 1.26 15.13 9.59
N ALA A 88 0.52 15.81 8.71
CA ALA A 88 -0.84 15.41 8.34
C ALA A 88 -0.89 14.17 7.44
N VAL A 89 0.25 13.76 6.85
CA VAL A 89 0.35 12.63 5.91
C VAL A 89 0.78 11.34 6.62
N TYR A 90 1.52 11.44 7.73
CA TYR A 90 2.01 10.30 8.49
C TYR A 90 1.42 10.26 9.90
N GLY A 91 1.11 9.05 10.38
CA GLY A 91 0.59 8.83 11.73
C GLY A 91 1.40 7.79 12.49
N LEU A 92 0.73 7.02 13.34
CA LEU A 92 1.38 6.10 14.29
C LEU A 92 1.72 4.72 13.71
N GLY A 93 1.42 4.46 12.43
CA GLY A 93 1.56 3.12 11.84
C GLY A 93 3.00 2.70 11.52
N GLY A 94 3.94 3.65 11.43
CA GLY A 94 5.36 3.38 11.26
C GLY A 94 5.88 3.58 9.83
N ILE A 95 7.10 3.12 9.60
CA ILE A 95 7.79 3.20 8.31
C ILE A 95 8.39 1.85 7.94
N GLU A 96 8.28 1.48 6.67
CA GLU A 96 8.76 0.21 6.12
C GLU A 96 9.83 0.47 5.06
N CYS A 97 10.86 -0.38 5.01
CA CYS A 97 11.86 -0.38 3.95
C CYS A 97 11.40 -1.33 2.85
N GLU A 98 11.26 -0.82 1.64
CA GLU A 98 10.67 -1.54 0.51
C GLU A 98 11.57 -1.49 -0.73
N ILE A 99 11.30 -2.40 -1.67
CA ILE A 99 11.80 -2.29 -3.05
C ILE A 99 10.61 -1.98 -3.96
N ALA A 100 10.65 -0.84 -4.63
CA ALA A 100 9.67 -0.46 -5.62
C ALA A 100 10.17 -0.83 -7.02
N PHE A 101 9.32 -1.52 -7.79
CA PHE A 101 9.55 -1.81 -9.21
C PHE A 101 8.73 -0.86 -10.06
N ARG A 102 9.32 -0.36 -11.15
CA ARG A 102 8.64 0.51 -12.10
C ARG A 102 8.40 -0.20 -13.42
N PHE A 103 7.14 -0.24 -13.83
CA PHE A 103 6.79 -0.62 -15.19
C PHE A 103 7.20 0.49 -16.17
N GLY A 104 8.05 0.16 -17.15
CA GLY A 104 8.36 1.06 -18.27
C GLY A 104 7.36 0.94 -19.42
N ARG A 105 6.56 -0.14 -19.41
CA ARG A 105 5.47 -0.41 -20.34
C ARG A 105 4.40 -1.24 -19.65
N GLU A 106 3.21 -1.25 -20.22
CA GLU A 106 2.16 -2.17 -19.78
C GLU A 106 2.59 -3.62 -20.06
N PRO A 107 2.50 -4.53 -19.08
CA PRO A 107 2.72 -5.95 -19.33
C PRO A 107 1.57 -6.49 -20.19
N VAL A 108 1.89 -7.28 -21.21
CA VAL A 108 0.89 -7.87 -22.11
C VAL A 108 0.81 -9.37 -21.84
N PRO A 109 -0.38 -9.92 -21.51
CA PRO A 109 -0.53 -11.34 -21.25
C PRO A 109 -0.51 -12.15 -22.55
N ALA A 110 -0.15 -13.42 -22.45
CA ALA A 110 -0.39 -14.41 -23.51
C ALA A 110 -1.85 -14.86 -23.49
N ARG A 111 -2.23 -15.76 -24.43
CA ARG A 111 -3.61 -16.30 -24.49
C ARG A 111 -4.03 -16.98 -23.18
N ASP A 112 -3.08 -17.61 -22.49
CA ASP A 112 -3.31 -18.35 -21.24
C ASP A 112 -3.10 -17.46 -19.99
N GLY A 113 -2.91 -16.15 -20.16
CA GLY A 113 -2.76 -15.18 -19.07
C GLY A 113 -1.34 -14.63 -18.89
N PHE A 114 -1.09 -14.05 -17.72
CA PHE A 114 0.23 -13.54 -17.35
C PHE A 114 1.13 -14.67 -16.84
N ALA A 115 2.33 -14.75 -17.39
CA ALA A 115 3.47 -15.45 -16.80
C ALA A 115 4.47 -14.45 -16.22
N SER A 116 5.34 -14.89 -15.30
CA SER A 116 6.31 -14.05 -14.59
C SER A 116 7.20 -13.24 -15.55
N GLU A 117 7.59 -13.82 -16.67
CA GLU A 117 8.45 -13.21 -17.68
C GLU A 117 7.79 -11.96 -18.28
N HIS A 118 6.47 -12.01 -18.55
CA HIS A 118 5.73 -10.87 -19.08
C HIS A 118 5.75 -9.66 -18.13
N ILE A 119 5.77 -9.92 -16.82
CA ILE A 119 5.86 -8.88 -15.79
C ILE A 119 7.29 -8.34 -15.70
N ILE A 120 8.27 -9.25 -15.60
CA ILE A 120 9.70 -8.93 -15.49
C ILE A 120 10.18 -8.08 -16.68
N GLU A 121 9.81 -8.45 -17.91
CA GLU A 121 10.21 -7.71 -19.12
C GLU A 121 9.51 -6.35 -19.26
N ALA A 122 8.43 -6.11 -18.53
CA ALA A 122 7.73 -4.83 -18.52
C ALA A 122 8.33 -3.83 -17.51
N ILE A 123 9.16 -4.30 -16.58
CA ILE A 123 9.85 -3.48 -15.58
C ILE A 123 11.11 -2.85 -16.17
N ASP A 124 11.25 -1.52 -16.04
CA ASP A 124 12.41 -0.77 -16.56
C ASP A 124 13.35 -0.26 -15.46
N GLY A 125 13.05 -0.55 -14.20
CA GLY A 125 13.88 -0.20 -13.07
C GLY A 125 13.31 -0.63 -11.73
N ALA A 126 14.18 -0.64 -10.73
CA ALA A 126 13.82 -0.78 -9.33
C ALA A 126 14.50 0.30 -8.50
N CYS A 127 13.92 0.65 -7.35
CA CYS A 127 14.57 1.51 -6.37
C CYS A 127 14.22 1.10 -4.95
N ALA A 128 15.10 1.47 -4.01
CA ALA A 128 14.73 1.48 -2.60
C ALA A 128 13.60 2.49 -2.39
N ALA A 129 12.63 2.11 -1.56
CA ALA A 129 11.50 2.95 -1.20
C ALA A 129 11.27 2.92 0.30
N ILE A 130 10.66 3.99 0.82
CA ILE A 130 10.13 4.04 2.18
C ILE A 130 8.62 4.11 2.05
N GLU A 131 7.92 3.12 2.60
CA GLU A 131 6.49 3.26 2.83
C GLU A 131 6.25 3.85 4.22
N VAL A 132 5.31 4.79 4.29
CA VAL A 132 4.71 5.25 5.54
C VAL A 132 3.38 4.53 5.71
N ALA A 133 3.24 3.73 6.76
CA ALA A 133 1.99 3.10 7.13
C ALA A 133 1.19 4.02 8.08
N ASP A 134 -0.07 4.28 7.77
CA ASP A 134 -0.97 5.05 8.62
C ASP A 134 -2.45 4.75 8.35
N SER A 135 -3.13 4.01 9.23
CA SER A 135 -4.54 3.65 9.06
C SER A 135 -5.51 4.83 9.27
N ARG A 136 -6.52 4.99 8.42
CA ARG A 136 -7.61 5.98 8.59
C ARG A 136 -8.68 5.48 9.55
N TRP A 137 -8.65 4.23 9.98
CA TRP A 137 -9.51 3.76 11.05
C TRP A 137 -9.03 4.31 12.39
N ALA A 138 -9.96 4.86 13.17
CA ALA A 138 -9.71 5.24 14.54
C ALA A 138 -9.79 3.99 15.41
N SER A 139 -8.63 3.41 15.73
CA SER A 139 -8.55 2.16 16.45
C SER A 139 -7.56 2.22 17.62
N LYS A 140 -7.89 1.49 18.68
CA LYS A 140 -6.99 1.17 19.81
C LYS A 140 -6.46 -0.26 19.75
N PHE A 141 -6.82 -1.00 18.71
CA PHE A 141 -6.53 -2.40 18.49
C PHE A 141 -5.93 -2.61 17.09
N THR A 142 -5.36 -3.79 16.86
CA THR A 142 -4.82 -4.18 15.55
C THR A 142 -5.92 -4.17 14.49
N ILE A 143 -5.73 -3.42 13.41
CA ILE A 143 -6.72 -3.34 12.32
C ILE A 143 -6.83 -4.70 11.62
N PRO A 144 -8.03 -5.29 11.49
CA PRO A 144 -8.22 -6.54 10.74
C PRO A 144 -7.83 -6.39 9.26
N ARG A 145 -7.38 -7.48 8.65
CA ARG A 145 -6.87 -7.51 7.25
C ARG A 145 -7.82 -6.84 6.25
N ASN A 146 -9.09 -7.21 6.25
CA ASN A 146 -10.05 -6.66 5.30
C ASN A 146 -10.34 -5.17 5.57
N ALA A 147 -10.28 -4.71 6.82
CA ALA A 147 -10.33 -3.29 7.14
C ALA A 147 -9.09 -2.54 6.64
N MET A 148 -7.90 -3.14 6.68
CA MET A 148 -6.70 -2.58 6.03
C MET A 148 -6.91 -2.47 4.51
N ILE A 149 -7.39 -3.54 3.85
CA ILE A 149 -7.64 -3.54 2.39
C ILE A 149 -8.60 -2.42 2.00
N ALA A 150 -9.71 -2.28 2.72
CA ALA A 150 -10.69 -1.21 2.52
C ALA A 150 -10.05 0.19 2.59
N ASP A 151 -9.04 0.34 3.44
CA ASP A 151 -8.30 1.58 3.64
C ASP A 151 -6.93 1.59 2.94
N LEU A 152 -6.87 1.12 1.70
CA LEU A 152 -5.66 1.14 0.86
C LEU A 152 -4.44 0.47 1.52
N LEU A 153 -4.65 -0.61 2.26
CA LEU A 153 -3.63 -1.30 3.08
C LEU A 153 -2.90 -0.38 4.06
N SER A 154 -3.60 0.61 4.63
CA SER A 154 -3.01 1.64 5.49
C SER A 154 -1.93 2.48 4.80
N ASN A 155 -1.90 2.55 3.46
CA ASN A 155 -0.89 3.34 2.74
C ASN A 155 -1.03 4.82 3.12
N GLY A 156 -0.05 5.38 3.82
CA GLY A 156 0.04 6.79 4.18
C GLY A 156 0.82 7.59 3.15
N ALA A 157 1.98 7.08 2.73
CA ALA A 157 2.80 7.61 1.65
C ALA A 157 3.79 6.56 1.13
N LEU A 158 4.27 6.76 -0.10
CA LEU A 158 5.43 6.06 -0.65
C LEU A 158 6.47 7.08 -1.10
N VAL A 159 7.71 6.92 -0.63
CA VAL A 159 8.84 7.76 -1.03
C VAL A 159 9.81 6.93 -1.85
N LEU A 160 10.00 7.29 -3.12
CA LEU A 160 10.88 6.58 -4.04
C LEU A 160 12.30 7.14 -3.99
N GLY A 161 13.29 6.25 -3.93
CA GLY A 161 14.69 6.57 -4.18
C GLY A 161 15.01 6.76 -5.66
N SER A 162 16.30 6.89 -5.97
CA SER A 162 16.78 6.93 -7.35
C SER A 162 16.53 5.61 -8.07
N LEU A 163 16.00 5.69 -9.28
CA LEU A 163 15.75 4.50 -10.11
C LEU A 163 17.06 3.87 -10.58
N ASN A 164 17.25 2.59 -10.27
CA ASN A 164 18.29 1.76 -10.85
C ASN A 164 17.74 1.04 -12.09
N LYS A 165 18.28 1.33 -13.27
CA LYS A 165 17.93 0.63 -14.52
C LYS A 165 18.61 -0.75 -14.64
N ASN A 166 19.73 -0.95 -13.95
CA ASN A 166 20.46 -2.23 -13.90
C ASN A 166 19.92 -3.09 -12.75
N TRP A 167 18.61 -3.11 -12.57
CA TRP A 167 17.97 -3.75 -11.42
C TRP A 167 18.06 -5.28 -11.47
N GLN A 168 18.15 -5.86 -12.67
CA GLN A 168 18.28 -7.32 -12.86
C GLN A 168 19.63 -7.86 -12.36
N ASP A 169 20.65 -7.01 -12.25
CA ASP A 169 21.96 -7.38 -11.69
C ASP A 169 21.94 -7.40 -10.14
N VAL A 170 20.84 -7.00 -9.51
CA VAL A 170 20.71 -6.91 -8.05
C VAL A 170 20.26 -8.27 -7.49
N ALA A 171 21.08 -8.84 -6.60
CA ALA A 171 20.71 -10.02 -5.83
C ALA A 171 19.78 -9.64 -4.66
N PHE A 172 18.48 -9.41 -4.94
CA PHE A 172 17.50 -8.95 -3.96
C PHE A 172 17.38 -9.84 -2.71
N GLU A 173 17.64 -11.14 -2.82
CA GLU A 173 17.67 -12.10 -1.69
C GLU A 173 18.79 -11.82 -0.68
N THR A 174 19.75 -10.95 -1.03
CA THR A 174 20.92 -10.66 -0.20
C THR A 174 21.19 -9.17 -0.04
N VAL A 175 20.24 -8.31 -0.47
CA VAL A 175 20.42 -6.86 -0.38
C VAL A 175 20.36 -6.41 1.07
N PRO A 176 21.40 -5.76 1.63
CA PRO A 176 21.33 -5.24 2.98
C PRO A 176 20.41 -4.01 3.01
N ALA A 177 19.46 -4.00 3.94
CA ALA A 177 18.59 -2.85 4.20
C ALA A 177 18.87 -2.29 5.60
N ARG A 178 18.90 -0.96 5.71
CA ARG A 178 19.13 -0.26 6.97
C ARG A 178 18.18 0.90 7.13
N LEU A 179 17.41 0.89 8.21
CA LEU A 179 16.53 1.96 8.59
C LEU A 179 17.21 2.82 9.67
N GLY A 180 17.27 4.12 9.44
CA GLY A 180 17.83 5.08 10.38
C GLY A 180 16.87 6.21 10.73
N ILE A 181 16.87 6.62 12.00
CA ILE A 181 16.12 7.77 12.51
C ILE A 181 17.09 8.68 13.27
N ASN A 182 17.07 9.97 12.96
CA ASN A 182 17.92 11.00 13.59
C ASN A 182 19.42 10.62 13.61
N GLY A 183 19.91 10.04 12.52
CA GLY A 183 21.30 9.60 12.37
C GLY A 183 21.64 8.25 13.02
N ASN A 184 20.72 7.65 13.78
CA ASN A 184 20.93 6.36 14.43
C ASN A 184 20.30 5.23 13.61
N THR A 185 20.98 4.10 13.49
CA THR A 185 20.41 2.88 12.91
C THR A 185 19.46 2.24 13.91
N ILE A 186 18.20 2.04 13.52
CA ILE A 186 17.17 1.44 14.38
C ILE A 186 16.82 0.01 13.97
N CYS A 187 17.01 -0.33 12.69
CA CYS A 187 16.79 -1.67 12.17
C CYS A 187 17.77 -1.94 11.03
N GLN A 188 18.24 -3.18 10.93
CA GLN A 188 19.03 -3.67 9.82
C GLN A 188 18.61 -5.09 9.49
N THR A 189 18.39 -5.36 8.21
CA THR A 189 18.01 -6.67 7.69
C THR A 189 18.82 -6.99 6.44
N ILE A 190 18.76 -8.24 6.02
CA ILE A 190 19.17 -8.69 4.69
C ILE A 190 17.87 -9.04 3.97
N GLY A 191 17.79 -8.73 2.67
CA GLY A 191 16.63 -9.00 1.83
C GLY A 191 16.19 -10.46 1.85
N GLY A 192 15.02 -10.69 1.25
CA GLY A 192 14.25 -11.91 1.40
C GLY A 192 12.93 -11.62 2.11
N HIS A 193 11.87 -12.35 1.74
CA HIS A 193 10.62 -12.33 2.48
C HIS A 193 10.82 -13.17 3.76
N PRO A 194 10.49 -12.67 4.97
CA PRO A 194 10.67 -13.42 6.21
C PRO A 194 9.86 -14.72 6.27
#